data_AF-X0WHR2-F1
#
_entry.id   AF-X0WHR2-F1
#
_cell.length_a   1.000
_cell.length_b   1.000
_cell.length_c   1.000
_cell.angle_alpha   90.00
_cell.angle_beta   90.00
_cell.angle_gamma   90.00
#
_symmetry.space_group_name_H-M   'P 1'
#
loop_
_entity.id
_entity.type
_entity.pdbx_description
1 polymer ?
#
loop_
_entity_poly.entity_id
_entity_poly.type
_entity_poly.pdbx_seq_one_letter_code
_entity_poly.pdbx_strand_id
1 'polypeptide(L)'
;VYRNPNIELMTYHEVIDIKGEAGNFDVTVLKKPRYIDEDKCKGCGDCATKCPKIQVPNIFDMNLGKRKSVYIPFPQAVPPIYVIDPELCLKLTKGVCGVCEKVCEAKAIDYEQKPQDINIKVGAVVVSTGFDMPADDLSPRWGYRFQNVVNALEYERILCASGPFGGHVLRLSDEKEPENIAFIQCAGSRDLHENVPYCSSVCCMYTAKEAIITAEHSENAKCFVFRHDIRAYGKNFYEFTQRAQD
;
A
#
# COMPACT_ATOMS: atom_id res chain seq x y z
N VAL A 1 16.69 -8.52 -5.72
CA VAL A 1 16.02 -8.46 -7.04
C VAL A 1 16.50 -7.26 -7.86
N TYR A 2 16.39 -6.04 -7.34
CA TYR A 2 16.77 -4.80 -8.07
C TYR A 2 18.19 -4.78 -8.69
N ARG A 3 19.18 -5.47 -8.11
CA ARG A 3 20.56 -5.56 -8.65
C ARG A 3 20.88 -6.92 -9.31
N ASN A 4 19.87 -7.74 -9.60
CA ASN A 4 20.10 -9.04 -10.20
C ASN A 4 20.35 -8.88 -11.71
N PRO A 5 21.48 -9.38 -12.26
CA PRO A 5 21.80 -9.19 -13.68
C PRO A 5 20.86 -9.92 -14.64
N ASN A 6 20.08 -10.90 -14.15
CA ASN A 6 19.14 -11.69 -14.94
C ASN A 6 17.69 -11.23 -14.76
N ILE A 7 17.44 -10.12 -14.04
CA ILE A 7 16.09 -9.60 -13.80
C ILE A 7 16.07 -8.12 -14.16
N GLU A 8 15.29 -7.79 -15.18
CA GLU A 8 14.93 -6.41 -15.49
C GLU A 8 13.72 -6.00 -14.65
N LEU A 9 13.90 -4.99 -13.79
CA LEU A 9 12.83 -4.50 -12.91
C LEU A 9 12.15 -3.27 -13.52
N MET A 10 10.97 -3.48 -14.11
CA MET A 10 10.16 -2.43 -14.72
C MET A 10 9.10 -1.90 -13.73
N THR A 11 9.49 -0.95 -12.87
CA THR A 11 8.55 -0.34 -11.91
C THR A 11 7.77 0.82 -12.53
N TYR A 12 6.52 1.03 -12.11
CA TYR A 12 5.62 2.04 -12.72
C TYR A 12 5.36 1.77 -14.22
N HIS A 13 5.26 0.48 -14.55
CA HIS A 13 4.89 -0.04 -15.85
C HIS A 13 3.64 -0.91 -15.73
N GLU A 14 2.91 -1.10 -16.82
CA GLU A 14 1.72 -1.95 -16.87
C GLU A 14 1.68 -2.75 -18.18
N VAL A 15 1.34 -4.04 -18.10
CA VAL A 15 1.14 -4.86 -19.29
C VAL A 15 -0.21 -4.49 -19.90
N ILE A 16 -0.23 -4.07 -21.16
CA ILE A 16 -1.45 -3.61 -21.85
C ILE A 16 -1.91 -4.57 -22.95
N ASP A 17 -1.03 -5.44 -23.47
CA ASP A 17 -1.39 -6.42 -24.50
C ASP A 17 -0.44 -7.64 -24.43
N ILE A 18 -0.99 -8.83 -24.67
CA ILE A 18 -0.23 -10.09 -24.79
C ILE A 18 -0.77 -10.86 -25.98
N LYS A 19 0.10 -11.18 -26.94
CA LYS A 19 -0.20 -11.97 -28.13
C LYS A 19 0.74 -13.17 -28.24
N GLY A 20 0.31 -14.19 -28.98
CA GLY A 20 1.10 -15.39 -29.24
C GLY A 20 0.67 -16.59 -28.39
N GLU A 21 1.59 -17.53 -28.20
CA GLU A 21 1.35 -18.82 -27.55
C GLU A 21 2.50 -19.22 -26.63
N ALA A 22 2.32 -20.29 -25.86
CA ALA A 22 3.32 -20.77 -24.90
C ALA A 22 4.68 -20.99 -25.59
N GLY A 23 5.74 -20.37 -25.06
CA GLY A 23 7.08 -20.38 -25.64
C GLY A 23 7.38 -19.21 -26.59
N ASN A 24 6.37 -18.46 -27.04
CA ASN A 24 6.53 -17.35 -27.99
C ASN A 24 5.44 -16.28 -27.78
N PHE A 25 5.55 -15.50 -26.71
CA PHE A 25 4.69 -14.35 -26.46
C PHE A 25 5.35 -13.04 -26.90
N ASP A 26 4.54 -12.19 -27.51
CA ASP A 26 4.82 -10.76 -27.72
C ASP A 26 4.01 -9.96 -26.71
N VAL A 27 4.70 -9.30 -25.78
CA VAL A 27 4.11 -8.55 -24.67
C VAL A 27 4.36 -7.06 -24.87
N THR A 28 3.29 -6.26 -24.83
CA THR A 28 3.37 -4.80 -24.85
C THR A 28 3.24 -4.27 -23.43
N VAL A 29 4.24 -3.53 -22.98
CA VAL A 29 4.32 -2.93 -21.65
C VAL A 29 4.31 -1.41 -21.77
N LEU A 30 3.36 -0.75 -21.11
CA LEU A 30 3.28 0.69 -21.00
C LEU A 30 4.18 1.19 -19.85
N LYS A 31 5.23 1.95 -20.18
CA LYS A 31 5.98 2.75 -19.22
C LYS A 31 5.22 4.03 -18.91
N LYS A 32 4.74 4.20 -17.69
CA LYS A 32 4.07 5.43 -17.26
C LYS A 32 5.12 6.52 -16.99
N PRO A 33 4.87 7.80 -17.35
CA PRO A 33 5.82 8.87 -17.10
C PRO A 33 5.91 9.15 -15.59
N ARG A 34 7.11 9.02 -15.02
CA ARG A 34 7.35 9.43 -13.63
C ARG A 34 7.45 10.95 -13.49
N TYR A 35 7.70 11.63 -14.62
CA TYR A 35 8.13 13.02 -14.74
C TYR A 35 9.43 13.31 -13.98
N ILE A 36 10.22 12.26 -13.78
CA ILE A 36 11.51 12.26 -13.12
C ILE A 36 12.39 11.27 -13.88
N ASP A 37 13.56 11.72 -14.30
CA ASP A 37 14.63 10.94 -14.90
C ASP A 37 15.20 9.96 -13.85
N GLU A 38 14.99 8.68 -14.11
CA GLU A 38 15.31 7.58 -13.20
C GLU A 38 16.82 7.43 -12.96
N ASP A 39 17.65 7.77 -13.95
CA ASP A 39 19.11 7.65 -13.87
C ASP A 39 19.75 8.80 -13.07
N LYS A 40 19.11 9.98 -13.11
CA LYS A 40 19.58 11.17 -12.39
C LYS A 40 19.06 11.22 -10.96
N CYS A 41 17.85 10.71 -10.70
CA CYS A 41 17.21 10.80 -9.39
C CYS A 41 18.09 10.16 -8.30
N LYS A 42 18.29 10.87 -7.18
CA LYS A 42 19.06 10.39 -6.03
C LYS A 42 18.20 9.98 -4.83
N GLY A 43 16.87 10.13 -4.94
CA GLY A 43 15.96 9.76 -3.85
C GLY A 43 16.08 10.60 -2.57
N CYS A 44 16.62 11.83 -2.63
CA CYS A 44 16.87 12.66 -1.43
C CYS A 44 15.60 13.25 -0.78
N GLY A 45 14.54 13.47 -1.57
CA GLY A 45 13.26 13.96 -1.07
C GLY A 45 13.07 15.48 -0.98
N ASP A 46 14.05 16.30 -1.34
CA ASP A 46 13.94 17.76 -1.32
C ASP A 46 12.75 18.29 -2.13
N CYS A 47 12.50 17.65 -3.28
CA CYS A 47 11.36 17.96 -4.14
C CYS A 47 10.02 17.78 -3.43
N ALA A 48 9.86 16.72 -2.63
CA ALA A 48 8.64 16.43 -1.88
C ALA A 48 8.47 17.41 -0.72
N THR A 49 9.54 17.66 0.03
CA THR A 49 9.54 18.62 1.16
C THR A 49 9.13 20.02 0.72
N LYS A 50 9.60 20.48 -0.45
CA LYS A 50 9.32 21.83 -0.97
C LYS A 50 8.07 21.93 -1.84
N CYS A 51 7.35 20.82 -2.06
CA CYS A 51 6.16 20.84 -2.90
C CYS A 51 5.03 21.69 -2.27
N PRO A 52 4.58 22.77 -2.95
CA PRO A 52 3.60 23.69 -2.38
C PRO A 52 2.16 23.17 -2.42
N LYS A 53 1.88 22.10 -3.17
CA LYS A 53 0.53 21.52 -3.21
C LYS A 53 0.14 21.04 -1.80
N ILE A 54 -1.13 21.28 -1.46
CA ILE A 54 -1.76 20.77 -0.23
C ILE A 54 -1.62 19.24 -0.21
N GLN A 55 -1.30 18.70 0.95
CA GLN A 55 -1.16 17.25 1.09
C GLN A 55 -2.49 16.56 0.75
N VAL A 56 -2.41 15.48 -0.01
CA VAL A 56 -3.54 14.61 -0.38
C VAL A 56 -3.43 13.29 0.38
N PRO A 57 -4.52 12.51 0.48
CA PRO A 57 -4.46 11.17 1.06
C PRO A 57 -3.39 10.30 0.38
N ASN A 58 -2.63 9.56 1.19
CA ASN A 58 -1.64 8.60 0.71
C ASN A 58 -2.28 7.22 0.57
N ILE A 59 -2.40 6.75 -0.68
CA ILE A 59 -2.99 5.45 -1.01
C ILE A 59 -2.22 4.30 -0.34
N PHE A 60 -0.89 4.39 -0.24
CA PHE A 60 -0.08 3.37 0.45
C PHE A 60 -0.41 3.28 1.95
N ASP A 61 -0.80 4.40 2.57
CA ASP A 61 -1.22 4.46 3.95
C ASP A 61 -2.73 4.26 4.12
N MET A 62 -3.39 3.61 3.16
CA MET A 62 -4.84 3.41 3.14
C MET A 62 -5.61 4.73 3.33
N ASN A 63 -5.10 5.81 2.75
CA ASN A 63 -5.64 7.18 2.84
C ASN A 63 -5.64 7.81 4.25
N LEU A 64 -5.08 7.13 5.26
CA LEU A 64 -4.90 7.67 6.61
C LEU A 64 -3.77 8.72 6.65
N GLY A 65 -2.71 8.44 5.91
CA GLY A 65 -1.56 9.32 5.75
C GLY A 65 -1.75 10.39 4.69
N LYS A 66 -0.81 11.33 4.65
CA LYS A 66 -0.81 12.48 3.75
C LYS A 66 0.48 12.50 2.93
N ARG A 67 0.36 12.69 1.61
CA ARG A 67 1.49 12.83 0.69
C ARG A 67 1.41 14.10 -0.15
N LYS A 68 2.50 14.45 -0.81
CA LYS A 68 2.59 15.57 -1.77
C LYS A 68 2.42 15.06 -3.20
N SER A 69 2.30 15.99 -4.17
CA SER A 69 2.21 15.61 -5.59
C SER A 69 3.47 14.91 -6.09
N VAL A 70 4.65 15.32 -5.62
CA VAL A 70 5.89 14.58 -5.83
C VAL A 70 6.18 13.77 -4.57
N TYR A 71 6.30 12.46 -4.72
CA TYR A 71 6.34 11.53 -3.60
C TYR A 71 7.12 10.26 -3.94
N ILE A 72 7.43 9.49 -2.92
CA ILE A 72 7.87 8.11 -3.00
C ILE A 72 6.84 7.28 -2.20
N PRO A 73 6.41 6.08 -2.65
CA PRO A 73 5.29 5.38 -2.01
C PRO A 73 5.49 5.10 -0.51
N PHE A 74 6.71 4.71 -0.12
CA PHE A 74 7.13 4.51 1.26
C PHE A 74 8.65 4.68 1.37
N PRO A 75 9.21 4.90 2.58
CA PRO A 75 10.62 5.27 2.75
C PRO A 75 11.63 4.27 2.18
N GLN A 76 11.31 2.97 2.21
CA GLN A 76 12.17 1.89 1.73
C GLN A 76 11.82 1.42 0.30
N ALA A 77 11.07 2.22 -0.47
CA ALA A 77 10.64 1.83 -1.82
C ALA A 77 11.84 1.55 -2.74
N VAL A 78 11.68 0.56 -3.61
CA VAL A 78 12.72 0.12 -4.55
C VAL A 78 12.16 0.17 -5.97
N PRO A 79 12.82 0.86 -6.92
CA PRO A 79 14.00 1.72 -6.70
C PRO A 79 13.66 2.96 -5.86
N PRO A 80 14.64 3.60 -5.20
CA PRO A 80 14.43 4.79 -4.37
C PRO A 80 14.24 6.05 -5.24
N ILE A 81 13.25 6.00 -6.14
CA ILE A 81 12.99 7.00 -7.17
C ILE A 81 11.60 7.60 -6.92
N TYR A 82 11.55 8.93 -6.91
CA TYR A 82 10.32 9.68 -6.75
C TYR A 82 9.46 9.62 -8.01
N VAL A 83 8.18 9.95 -7.86
CA VAL A 83 7.23 10.11 -8.95
C VAL A 83 6.42 11.39 -8.72
N ILE A 84 6.09 12.09 -9.81
CA ILE A 84 5.12 13.18 -9.78
C ILE A 84 3.77 12.65 -10.21
N ASP A 85 2.77 12.86 -9.36
CA ASP A 85 1.37 12.60 -9.65
C ASP A 85 0.83 13.61 -10.69
N PRO A 86 0.51 13.18 -11.91
CA PRO A 86 0.06 14.08 -12.98
C PRO A 86 -1.30 14.72 -12.71
N GLU A 87 -2.17 14.05 -11.96
CA GLU A 87 -3.52 14.53 -11.68
C GLU A 87 -3.53 15.64 -10.63
N LEU A 88 -2.51 15.66 -9.77
CA LEU A 88 -2.42 16.60 -8.65
C LEU A 88 -1.42 17.74 -8.86
N CYS A 89 -0.39 17.50 -9.67
CA CYS A 89 0.71 18.44 -9.86
C CYS A 89 0.24 19.74 -10.52
N LEU A 90 0.48 20.89 -9.87
CA LEU A 90 0.09 22.21 -10.38
C LEU A 90 0.85 22.61 -11.66
N LYS A 91 2.05 22.06 -11.90
CA LYS A 91 2.79 22.31 -13.14
C LYS A 91 2.16 21.55 -14.30
N LEU A 92 1.87 20.26 -14.13
CA LEU A 92 1.30 19.41 -15.17
C LEU A 92 -0.17 19.77 -15.48
N THR A 93 -0.96 20.11 -14.46
CA THR A 93 -2.39 20.44 -14.63
C THR A 93 -2.67 21.89 -15.03
N LYS A 94 -1.86 22.84 -14.55
CA LYS A 94 -2.14 24.29 -14.69
C LYS A 94 -0.98 25.11 -15.25
N GLY A 95 0.21 24.54 -15.41
CA GLY A 95 1.40 25.26 -15.91
C GLY A 95 2.06 26.22 -14.92
N VAL A 96 1.53 26.40 -13.70
CA VAL A 96 1.88 27.52 -12.79
C VAL A 96 2.95 27.21 -11.72
N CYS A 97 3.49 26.00 -11.67
CA CYS A 97 4.48 25.59 -10.66
C CYS A 97 5.84 25.23 -11.28
N GLY A 98 6.77 24.76 -10.45
CA GLY A 98 8.15 24.41 -10.84
C GLY A 98 9.12 24.37 -9.65
N VAL A 99 8.60 24.33 -8.40
CA VAL A 99 9.44 24.37 -7.20
C VAL A 99 10.31 23.12 -7.11
N CYS A 100 9.76 21.94 -7.37
CA CYS A 100 10.51 20.68 -7.32
C CYS A 100 11.65 20.64 -8.34
N GLU A 101 11.47 21.22 -9.53
CA GLU A 101 12.53 21.36 -10.52
C GLU A 101 13.66 22.28 -10.03
N LYS A 102 13.31 23.45 -9.48
CA LYS A 102 14.29 24.43 -8.97
C LYS A 102 15.15 23.92 -7.82
N VAL A 103 14.60 23.07 -6.96
CA VAL A 103 15.33 22.52 -5.79
C VAL A 103 16.04 21.21 -6.09
N CYS A 104 15.81 20.59 -7.26
CA CYS A 104 16.45 19.33 -7.61
C CYS A 104 17.85 19.57 -8.17
N GLU A 105 18.87 19.45 -7.32
CA GLU A 105 20.28 19.62 -7.73
C GLU A 105 20.71 18.64 -8.82
N ALA A 106 20.19 17.41 -8.77
CA ALA A 106 20.47 16.38 -9.77
C ALA A 106 19.82 16.66 -11.14
N LYS A 107 18.96 17.69 -11.25
CA LYS A 107 18.21 18.04 -12.47
C LYS A 107 17.46 16.84 -13.06
N ALA A 108 16.81 16.09 -12.18
CA ALA A 108 16.07 14.88 -12.54
C ALA A 108 14.62 15.16 -12.91
N ILE A 109 14.03 16.31 -12.56
CA ILE A 109 12.63 16.61 -12.89
C ILE A 109 12.49 16.85 -14.39
N ASP A 110 11.56 16.15 -15.03
CA ASP A 110 11.25 16.29 -16.46
C ASP A 110 9.74 16.18 -16.68
N TYR A 111 9.08 17.34 -16.81
CA TYR A 111 7.63 17.41 -17.00
C TYR A 111 7.17 16.99 -18.40
N GLU A 112 8.09 16.89 -19.36
CA GLU A 112 7.79 16.57 -20.76
C GLU A 112 7.84 15.05 -21.04
N GLN A 113 8.15 14.23 -20.03
CA GLN A 113 8.09 12.78 -20.15
C GLN A 113 6.71 12.33 -20.66
N LYS A 114 6.74 11.47 -21.68
CA LYS A 114 5.54 10.85 -22.26
C LYS A 114 5.51 9.36 -21.93
N PRO A 115 4.32 8.74 -21.88
CA PRO A 115 4.21 7.29 -21.82
C PRO A 115 4.94 6.65 -23.01
N GLN A 116 5.55 5.48 -22.78
CA GLN A 116 6.29 4.75 -23.82
C GLN A 116 5.83 3.29 -23.85
N ASP A 117 5.60 2.77 -25.05
CA ASP A 117 5.30 1.36 -25.25
C ASP A 117 6.59 0.59 -25.49
N ILE A 118 6.78 -0.48 -24.72
CA ILE A 118 7.95 -1.35 -24.76
C ILE A 118 7.48 -2.74 -25.18
N ASN A 119 8.02 -3.25 -26.29
CA ASN A 119 7.72 -4.59 -26.77
C ASN A 119 8.79 -5.58 -26.29
N ILE A 120 8.35 -6.64 -25.63
CA ILE A 120 9.23 -7.66 -25.05
C ILE A 120 8.77 -9.03 -25.53
N LYS A 121 9.72 -9.85 -26.00
CA LYS A 121 9.48 -11.25 -26.32
C LYS A 121 9.80 -12.13 -25.13
N VAL A 122 8.85 -12.97 -24.71
CA VAL A 122 9.01 -13.87 -23.56
C VAL A 122 8.47 -15.27 -23.87
N GLY A 123 9.06 -16.29 -23.25
CA GLY A 123 8.58 -17.67 -23.38
C GLY A 123 7.43 -18.04 -22.44
N ALA A 124 7.32 -17.33 -21.31
CA ALA A 124 6.32 -17.61 -20.27
C ALA A 124 5.89 -16.34 -19.56
N VAL A 125 4.66 -16.35 -19.04
CA VAL A 125 4.08 -15.26 -18.24
C VAL A 125 3.64 -15.83 -16.90
N VAL A 126 4.02 -15.17 -15.82
CA VAL A 126 3.60 -15.52 -14.45
C VAL A 126 2.75 -14.38 -13.91
N VAL A 127 1.47 -14.63 -13.65
CA VAL A 127 0.56 -13.64 -13.07
C VAL A 127 0.69 -13.68 -11.55
N SER A 128 1.07 -12.54 -10.97
CA SER A 128 1.28 -12.36 -9.53
C SER A 128 0.81 -10.98 -9.05
N THR A 129 -0.32 -10.51 -9.59
CA THR A 129 -0.88 -9.17 -9.33
C THR A 129 -1.49 -8.98 -7.93
N GLY A 130 -1.53 -10.03 -7.11
CA GLY A 130 -1.94 -9.94 -5.71
C GLY A 130 -3.45 -9.94 -5.51
N PHE A 131 -3.90 -9.17 -4.53
CA PHE A 131 -5.30 -9.06 -4.09
C PHE A 131 -5.56 -7.65 -3.52
N ASP A 132 -6.83 -7.28 -3.41
CA ASP A 132 -7.27 -6.06 -2.74
C ASP A 132 -8.14 -6.37 -1.51
N MET A 133 -8.25 -5.40 -0.59
CA MET A 133 -9.11 -5.48 0.59
C MET A 133 -9.97 -4.21 0.71
N PRO A 134 -10.91 -3.97 -0.22
CA PRO A 134 -11.76 -2.78 -0.19
C PRO A 134 -12.82 -2.92 0.89
N ALA A 135 -12.65 -2.20 2.00
CA ALA A 135 -13.61 -2.23 3.09
C ALA A 135 -14.89 -1.43 2.80
N ASP A 136 -14.83 -0.45 1.89
CA ASP A 136 -15.98 0.29 1.40
C ASP A 136 -17.01 -0.59 0.66
N ASP A 137 -16.57 -1.73 0.12
CA ASP A 137 -17.43 -2.67 -0.59
C ASP A 137 -18.24 -3.57 0.37
N LEU A 138 -17.88 -3.58 1.67
CA LEU A 138 -18.58 -4.38 2.66
C LEU A 138 -19.94 -3.80 3.01
N SER A 139 -20.90 -4.68 3.29
CA SER A 139 -22.23 -4.27 3.74
C SER A 139 -22.19 -3.27 4.92
N PRO A 140 -23.10 -2.28 4.98
CA PRO A 140 -23.18 -1.30 6.07
C PRO A 140 -23.30 -1.87 7.48
N ARG A 141 -23.63 -3.16 7.63
CA ARG A 141 -23.67 -3.87 8.92
C ARG A 141 -22.32 -3.93 9.62
N TRP A 142 -21.22 -3.91 8.87
CA TRP A 142 -19.86 -3.91 9.44
C TRP A 142 -19.46 -2.56 10.00
N GLY A 143 -20.25 -1.51 9.77
CA GLY A 143 -20.07 -0.22 10.43
C GLY A 143 -18.90 0.62 9.92
N TYR A 144 -18.32 0.29 8.76
CA TYR A 144 -17.15 0.99 8.20
C TYR A 144 -17.36 2.51 8.00
N ARG A 145 -18.61 2.97 7.92
CA ARG A 145 -18.97 4.40 7.94
C ARG A 145 -18.59 5.14 9.22
N PHE A 146 -18.33 4.43 10.32
CA PHE A 146 -17.96 5.02 11.60
C PHE A 146 -16.45 5.25 11.65
N GLN A 147 -16.04 6.46 12.05
CA GLN A 147 -14.65 6.90 11.95
C GLN A 147 -13.63 6.00 12.66
N ASN A 148 -14.01 5.32 13.75
CA ASN A 148 -13.10 4.41 14.49
C ASN A 148 -13.24 2.94 14.09
N VAL A 149 -14.00 2.64 13.03
CA VAL A 149 -14.04 1.31 12.42
C VAL A 149 -13.09 1.35 11.23
N VAL A 150 -12.01 0.58 11.34
CA VAL A 150 -10.99 0.44 10.31
C VAL A 150 -10.88 -1.02 9.89
N ASN A 151 -10.44 -1.26 8.67
CA ASN A 151 -10.09 -2.59 8.20
C ASN A 151 -8.70 -3.01 8.69
N ALA A 152 -8.35 -4.28 8.54
CA ALA A 152 -7.07 -4.80 9.02
C ALA A 152 -5.88 -4.13 8.33
N LEU A 153 -5.96 -3.85 7.03
CA LEU A 153 -4.86 -3.22 6.30
C LEU A 153 -4.64 -1.75 6.70
N GLU A 154 -5.70 -1.02 7.05
CA GLU A 154 -5.60 0.30 7.70
C GLU A 154 -4.95 0.18 9.08
N TYR A 155 -5.34 -0.82 9.86
CA TYR A 155 -4.75 -1.09 11.17
C TYR A 155 -3.25 -1.40 11.09
N GLU A 156 -2.82 -2.15 10.06
CA GLU A 156 -1.41 -2.37 9.74
C GLU A 156 -0.66 -1.06 9.49
N ARG A 157 -1.28 -0.10 8.78
CA ARG A 157 -0.67 1.22 8.56
C ARG A 157 -0.60 2.02 9.85
N ILE A 158 -1.58 1.91 10.75
CA ILE A 158 -1.56 2.53 12.08
C ILE A 158 -0.40 1.98 12.93
N LEU A 159 -0.27 0.65 12.99
CA LEU A 159 0.79 -0.04 13.75
C LEU A 159 2.19 0.13 13.15
N CYS A 160 2.30 0.47 11.87
CA CYS A 160 3.59 0.59 11.21
C CYS A 160 4.40 1.77 11.76
N ALA A 161 5.64 1.53 12.21
CA ALA A 161 6.55 2.57 12.69
C ALA A 161 6.85 3.67 11.64
N SER A 162 6.87 3.31 10.35
CA SER A 162 6.98 4.26 9.23
C SER A 162 5.63 4.62 8.63
N GLY A 163 4.54 4.32 9.32
CA GLY A 163 3.17 4.67 8.97
C GLY A 163 2.78 6.07 9.45
N PRO A 164 1.54 6.50 9.15
CA PRO A 164 1.08 7.85 9.42
C PRO A 164 1.03 8.23 10.90
N PHE A 165 0.90 7.25 11.80
CA PHE A 165 0.85 7.46 13.25
C PHE A 165 2.15 7.07 13.97
N GLY A 166 3.23 6.78 13.23
CA GLY A 166 4.52 6.44 13.82
C GLY A 166 4.53 5.16 14.65
N GLY A 167 3.56 4.25 14.43
CA GLY A 167 3.37 3.03 15.22
C GLY A 167 2.49 3.18 16.46
N HIS A 168 1.95 4.37 16.72
CA HIS A 168 1.02 4.59 17.82
C HIS A 168 -0.41 4.18 17.42
N VAL A 169 -1.04 3.34 18.25
CA VAL A 169 -2.42 2.91 18.04
C VAL A 169 -3.37 4.02 18.47
N LEU A 170 -3.78 4.88 17.53
CA LEU A 170 -4.64 6.03 17.80
C LEU A 170 -5.98 5.90 17.09
N ARG A 171 -7.05 6.29 17.77
CA ARG A 171 -8.38 6.41 17.19
C ARG A 171 -8.43 7.55 16.17
N LEU A 172 -8.99 7.31 14.99
CA LEU A 172 -9.08 8.31 13.94
C LEU A 172 -9.97 9.51 14.31
N SER A 173 -10.89 9.36 15.28
CA SER A 173 -11.81 10.42 15.72
C SER A 173 -11.16 11.55 16.52
N ASP A 174 -10.21 11.20 17.38
CA ASP A 174 -9.73 12.06 18.46
C ASP A 174 -8.24 11.87 18.77
N GLU A 175 -7.54 11.03 18.00
CA GLU A 175 -6.11 10.73 18.15
C GLU A 175 -5.72 10.28 19.56
N LYS A 176 -6.67 9.64 20.27
CA LYS A 176 -6.43 9.03 21.58
C LYS A 176 -6.21 7.54 21.45
N GLU A 177 -5.39 7.02 22.35
CA GLU A 177 -5.18 5.58 22.50
C GLU A 177 -6.49 4.88 22.91
N PRO A 178 -6.89 3.79 22.23
CA PRO A 178 -8.10 3.05 22.59
C PRO A 178 -7.84 2.13 23.79
N GLU A 179 -8.69 2.20 24.80
CA GLU A 179 -8.65 1.25 25.93
C GLU A 179 -9.17 -0.15 25.56
N ASN A 180 -10.09 -0.23 24.59
CA ASN A 180 -10.70 -1.48 24.16
C ASN A 180 -10.75 -1.54 22.64
N ILE A 181 -10.26 -2.63 22.06
CA ILE A 181 -10.23 -2.90 20.62
C ILE A 181 -10.96 -4.20 20.35
N ALA A 182 -11.94 -4.17 19.44
CA ALA A 182 -12.65 -5.35 18.98
C ALA A 182 -12.19 -5.72 17.56
N PHE A 183 -11.57 -6.89 17.41
CA PHE A 183 -11.30 -7.50 16.12
C PHE A 183 -12.47 -8.39 15.73
N ILE A 184 -13.02 -8.17 14.53
CA ILE A 184 -14.15 -8.93 14.01
C ILE A 184 -13.63 -9.83 12.89
N GLN A 185 -13.55 -11.13 13.14
CA GLN A 185 -13.10 -12.10 12.14
C GLN A 185 -14.15 -12.33 11.06
N CYS A 186 -13.67 -12.77 9.90
CA CYS A 186 -14.51 -13.15 8.76
C CYS A 186 -15.37 -12.00 8.19
N ALA A 187 -15.06 -10.73 8.49
CA ALA A 187 -15.67 -9.61 7.77
C ALA A 187 -15.33 -9.73 6.27
N GLY A 188 -16.35 -9.87 5.42
CA GLY A 188 -16.17 -10.10 3.98
C GLY A 188 -15.62 -11.50 3.61
N SER A 189 -15.80 -12.52 4.45
CA SER A 189 -15.35 -13.89 4.15
C SER A 189 -16.19 -14.93 4.88
N ARG A 190 -16.37 -16.11 4.28
CA ARG A 190 -17.29 -17.15 4.79
C ARG A 190 -18.69 -16.60 5.07
N ASP A 191 -19.13 -15.65 4.25
CA ASP A 191 -20.37 -14.94 4.42
C ASP A 191 -21.17 -14.93 3.12
N LEU A 192 -22.30 -15.63 3.14
CA LEU A 192 -23.19 -15.75 1.99
C LEU A 192 -23.93 -14.44 1.69
N HIS A 193 -24.10 -13.55 2.67
CA HIS A 193 -24.73 -12.25 2.45
C HIS A 193 -23.80 -11.28 1.70
N GLU A 194 -22.48 -11.41 1.85
CA GLU A 194 -21.48 -10.67 1.05
C GLU A 194 -21.13 -11.37 -0.27
N ASN A 195 -21.73 -12.52 -0.57
CA ASN A 195 -21.35 -13.39 -1.70
C ASN A 195 -19.86 -13.82 -1.67
N VAL A 196 -19.30 -13.98 -0.47
CA VAL A 196 -17.92 -14.46 -0.27
C VAL A 196 -17.94 -15.75 0.53
N PRO A 197 -18.22 -16.91 -0.09
CA PRO A 197 -18.39 -18.18 0.64
C PRO A 197 -17.08 -18.78 1.15
N TYR A 198 -15.93 -18.28 0.66
CA TYR A 198 -14.62 -18.84 0.98
C TYR A 198 -13.95 -18.15 2.18
N CYS A 199 -12.95 -18.83 2.74
CA CYS A 199 -12.11 -18.29 3.80
C CYS A 199 -10.89 -17.56 3.20
N SER A 200 -10.63 -16.34 3.65
CA SER A 200 -9.45 -15.55 3.23
C SER A 200 -8.10 -16.08 3.78
N SER A 201 -8.10 -17.19 4.51
CA SER A 201 -6.94 -17.98 4.99
C SER A 201 -5.96 -17.30 5.96
N VAL A 202 -5.73 -15.99 5.85
CA VAL A 202 -4.69 -15.27 6.61
C VAL A 202 -5.23 -14.46 7.80
N CYS A 203 -6.54 -14.19 7.84
CA CYS A 203 -7.14 -13.25 8.80
C CYS A 203 -7.02 -13.63 10.27
N CYS A 204 -7.15 -14.92 10.59
CA CYS A 204 -6.92 -15.37 11.97
C CYS A 204 -5.48 -15.09 12.43
N MET A 205 -4.51 -15.18 11.52
CA MET A 205 -3.09 -15.04 11.85
C MET A 205 -2.64 -13.59 11.89
N TYR A 206 -3.06 -12.75 10.92
CA TYR A 206 -2.73 -11.32 11.02
C TYR A 206 -3.40 -10.70 12.26
N THR A 207 -4.59 -11.13 12.67
CA THR A 207 -5.21 -10.58 13.88
C THR A 207 -4.50 -11.02 15.15
N ALA A 208 -4.04 -12.28 15.23
CA ALA A 208 -3.19 -12.69 16.35
C ALA A 208 -1.92 -11.84 16.41
N LYS A 209 -1.32 -11.55 15.26
CA LYS A 209 -0.14 -10.69 15.16
C LYS A 209 -0.45 -9.24 15.55
N GLU A 210 -1.52 -8.67 15.03
CA GLU A 210 -1.97 -7.32 15.35
C GLU A 210 -2.22 -7.19 16.86
N ALA A 211 -2.97 -8.11 17.47
CA ALA A 211 -3.25 -8.09 18.91
C ALA A 211 -1.97 -8.14 19.77
N ILE A 212 -1.00 -8.99 19.41
CA ILE A 212 0.31 -9.04 20.06
C ILE A 212 1.03 -7.70 19.93
N ILE A 213 1.13 -7.15 18.71
CA ILE A 213 1.85 -5.90 18.47
C ILE A 213 1.15 -4.74 19.17
N THR A 214 -0.19 -4.72 19.22
CA THR A 214 -0.96 -3.75 19.99
C THR A 214 -0.57 -3.79 21.46
N ALA A 215 -0.51 -4.97 22.07
CA ALA A 215 -0.11 -5.11 23.48
C ALA A 215 1.35 -4.69 23.72
N GLU A 216 2.24 -4.87 22.73
CA GLU A 216 3.63 -4.40 22.80
C GLU A 216 3.75 -2.86 22.68
N HIS A 217 2.81 -2.19 22.01
CA HIS A 217 2.83 -0.75 21.75
C HIS A 217 1.90 0.06 22.68
N SER A 218 1.00 -0.63 23.39
CA SER A 218 -0.02 -0.03 24.25
C SER A 218 -0.20 -0.85 25.52
N GLU A 219 0.16 -0.28 26.67
CA GLU A 219 -0.07 -0.92 27.98
C GLU A 219 -1.55 -0.83 28.41
N ASN A 220 -2.34 0.03 27.76
CA ASN A 220 -3.73 0.33 28.14
C ASN A 220 -4.77 -0.41 27.29
N ALA A 221 -4.42 -0.79 26.06
CA ALA A 221 -5.35 -1.38 25.11
C ALA A 221 -5.64 -2.85 25.42
N LYS A 222 -6.92 -3.20 25.50
CA LYS A 222 -7.40 -4.58 25.62
C LYS A 222 -7.98 -5.04 24.29
N CYS A 223 -7.45 -6.13 23.75
CA CYS A 223 -7.89 -6.71 22.49
C CYS A 223 -8.92 -7.83 22.72
N PHE A 224 -10.05 -7.75 22.03
CA PHE A 224 -11.10 -8.76 22.02
C PHE A 224 -11.28 -9.28 20.59
N VAL A 225 -11.24 -10.60 20.39
CA VAL A 225 -11.35 -11.20 19.06
C VAL A 225 -12.65 -11.99 18.94
N PHE A 226 -13.59 -11.47 18.15
CA PHE A 226 -14.85 -12.11 17.82
C PHE A 226 -14.67 -13.01 16.60
N ARG A 227 -14.90 -14.32 16.77
CA ARG A 227 -14.60 -15.33 15.75
C ARG A 227 -15.52 -16.54 15.84
N HIS A 228 -15.69 -17.22 14.71
CA HIS A 228 -16.32 -18.54 14.66
C HIS A 228 -15.33 -19.65 15.05
N ASP A 229 -14.19 -19.67 14.35
CA ASP A 229 -13.13 -20.67 14.49
C ASP A 229 -11.77 -19.97 14.46
N ILE A 230 -10.73 -20.62 15.00
CA ILE A 230 -9.32 -20.24 14.75
C ILE A 230 -8.76 -21.13 13.65
N ARG A 231 -8.26 -20.51 12.58
CA ARG A 231 -7.69 -21.20 11.42
C ARG A 231 -6.17 -21.02 11.37
N ALA A 232 -5.45 -21.94 12.01
CA ALA A 232 -4.01 -21.91 12.22
C ALA A 232 -3.30 -23.11 11.55
N TYR A 233 -3.19 -23.09 10.22
CA TYR A 233 -2.73 -24.26 9.44
C TYR A 233 -1.21 -24.30 9.15
N GLY A 234 -0.49 -23.23 9.44
CA GLY A 234 0.95 -23.12 9.20
C GLY A 234 1.79 -23.69 10.34
N LYS A 235 3.07 -23.93 10.05
CA LYS A 235 4.04 -24.34 11.08
C LYS A 235 4.07 -23.31 12.21
N ASN A 236 3.90 -23.77 13.44
CA ASN A 236 3.87 -22.96 14.67
C ASN A 236 2.71 -21.96 14.78
N PHE A 237 1.69 -22.04 13.92
CA PHE A 237 0.58 -21.08 13.95
C PHE A 237 -0.32 -21.27 15.17
N TYR A 238 -0.48 -22.52 15.63
CA TYR A 238 -1.27 -22.80 16.83
C TYR A 238 -0.63 -22.15 18.07
N GLU A 239 0.67 -22.37 18.26
CA GLU A 239 1.48 -21.78 19.34
C GLU A 239 1.47 -20.25 19.27
N PHE A 240 1.53 -19.69 18.06
CA PHE A 240 1.42 -18.24 17.86
C PHE A 240 0.05 -17.70 18.33
N THR A 241 -1.04 -18.42 18.07
CA THR A 241 -2.37 -18.03 18.57
C THR A 241 -2.56 -18.24 20.06
N GLN A 242 -1.81 -19.15 20.69
CA GLN A 242 -1.77 -19.28 22.15
C GLN A 242 -1.06 -18.08 22.76
N ARG A 243 0.09 -17.68 22.22
CA ARG A 243 0.83 -16.48 22.66
C ARG A 243 -0.01 -15.20 22.57
N ALA A 244 -0.91 -15.10 21.59
CA ALA A 244 -1.80 -13.95 21.46
C ALA A 244 -2.96 -13.92 22.48
N GLN A 245 -3.20 -15.02 23.19
CA GLN A 245 -4.23 -15.12 24.24
C GLN A 245 -3.68 -14.84 25.64
N ASP A 246 -2.38 -15.01 25.82
CA ASP A 246 -1.64 -14.72 27.05
C ASP A 246 -1.39 -13.21 27.20
#